data_AF-A0A9E4XKB4-F1
#
_entry.id   AF-A0A9E4XKB4-F1
#
_cell.length_a   1.000
_cell.length_b   1.000
_cell.length_c   1.000
_cell.angle_alpha   90.00
_cell.angle_beta   90.00
_cell.angle_gamma   90.00
#
_symmetry.space_group_name_H-M   'P 1'
#
loop_
_entity.id
_entity.type
_entity.pdbx_description
1 polymer ?
#
loop_
_entity_poly.entity_id
_entity_poly.type
_entity_poly.pdbx_seq_one_letter_code
_entity_poly.pdbx_strand_id
1 'polypeptide(L)'
;TVNPESIASLTGSLDLARTLFFVSSKSGTTVEPLSLESHFRSSLYAIATATGSGTGPGPSSPAPGSGAGRRNFVALTDPGTPLSERARAGEFGTWVATPEDVGGRFSALSAFGMMPAAAAGMDLHRFAESAALMAQQCQGDAKGNPGLQLGAFLAANALEGRDKVTLITPPEHAIFGMWVEQLLAESTGKEGKGLVPIAGEPLLQPESYGNDRQFVVIETARSEELQFQQTAGELESAGHPVLVVKASGPDKHGVAGEFFRWQFATAAAASLMDIYPFDQPDVEAAKIRARELLSDLDQDLDTVPLADALRSLEDIVPPAYVALIAFLPESANLTGAFSSLRRAISEKTGVATTFGYGPRYLHSIGQLYKGGPRNAVVLGFVSGKYDDLAVPGASYTFGQLSLAQAGGDFAVMAERGQKVMPIRLGDSRTENPSRELIDATEQVFG
;
A
#
# COMPACT_ATOMS: atom_id res chain seq x y z
N THR A 1 -1.36 -7.47 5.89
CA THR A 1 -2.53 -7.18 6.72
C THR A 1 -2.22 -7.47 8.19
N VAL A 2 -2.87 -6.77 9.13
CA VAL A 2 -2.94 -7.15 10.56
C VAL A 2 -4.37 -7.53 10.97
N ASN A 3 -5.26 -7.74 9.99
CA ASN A 3 -6.63 -8.11 10.25
C ASN A 3 -6.72 -9.57 10.77
N PRO A 4 -7.36 -9.81 11.94
CA PRO A 4 -7.44 -11.14 12.56
C PRO A 4 -8.01 -12.23 11.65
N GLU A 5 -9.12 -11.95 10.96
CA GLU A 5 -9.80 -12.92 10.08
C GLU A 5 -8.92 -13.30 8.89
N SER A 6 -8.26 -12.31 8.28
CA SER A 6 -7.34 -12.54 7.17
C SER A 6 -6.14 -13.39 7.61
N ILE A 7 -5.60 -13.14 8.79
CA ILE A 7 -4.47 -13.92 9.35
C ILE A 7 -4.92 -15.35 9.68
N ALA A 8 -6.10 -15.53 10.30
CA ALA A 8 -6.63 -16.84 10.63
C ALA A 8 -6.89 -17.68 9.37
N SER A 9 -7.54 -17.09 8.36
CA SER A 9 -7.79 -17.72 7.06
C SER A 9 -6.47 -18.13 6.36
N LEU A 10 -5.49 -17.22 6.32
CA LEU A 10 -4.17 -17.52 5.76
C LEU A 10 -3.47 -18.65 6.54
N THR A 11 -3.52 -18.62 7.86
CA THR A 11 -2.92 -19.66 8.72
C THR A 11 -3.53 -21.03 8.43
N GLY A 12 -4.85 -21.12 8.26
CA GLY A 12 -5.55 -22.37 7.98
C GLY A 12 -5.34 -22.92 6.57
N SER A 13 -4.92 -22.09 5.61
CA SER A 13 -4.73 -22.49 4.21
C SER A 13 -3.29 -22.92 3.87
N LEU A 14 -2.31 -22.59 4.71
CA LEU A 14 -0.90 -22.86 4.46
C LEU A 14 -0.45 -24.21 5.05
N ASP A 15 0.36 -24.96 4.31
CA ASP A 15 1.25 -25.95 4.91
C ASP A 15 2.44 -25.22 5.54
N LEU A 16 2.29 -24.85 6.82
CA LEU A 16 3.29 -24.06 7.53
C LEU A 16 4.66 -24.73 7.53
N ALA A 17 4.74 -26.06 7.64
CA ALA A 17 6.00 -26.80 7.68
C ALA A 17 6.79 -26.66 6.37
N ARG A 18 6.10 -26.45 5.25
CA ARG A 18 6.68 -26.26 3.91
C ARG A 18 6.69 -24.81 3.43
N THR A 19 6.28 -23.87 4.27
CA THR A 19 6.21 -22.44 3.93
C THR A 19 7.51 -21.73 4.30
N LEU A 20 7.97 -20.83 3.41
CA LEU A 20 9.09 -19.92 3.66
C LEU A 20 8.55 -18.51 3.89
N PHE A 21 8.90 -17.91 5.01
CA PHE A 21 8.52 -16.57 5.43
C PHE A 21 9.69 -15.61 5.27
N PHE A 22 9.46 -14.52 4.53
CA PHE A 22 10.38 -13.39 4.45
C PHE A 22 9.94 -12.32 5.46
N VAL A 23 10.71 -12.14 6.54
CA VAL A 23 10.46 -11.13 7.56
C VAL A 23 11.21 -9.86 7.15
N SER A 24 10.48 -8.93 6.54
CA SER A 24 11.02 -7.70 5.96
C SER A 24 10.78 -6.51 6.87
N SER A 25 11.85 -5.89 7.38
CA SER A 25 11.78 -4.63 8.10
C SER A 25 13.14 -3.93 8.04
N LYS A 26 13.20 -2.76 7.37
CA LYS A 26 14.44 -1.96 7.29
C LYS A 26 14.96 -1.60 8.69
N SER A 27 14.08 -1.11 9.57
CA SER A 27 14.45 -0.76 10.96
C SER A 27 14.62 -1.97 11.89
N GLY A 28 14.13 -3.14 11.49
CA GLY A 28 14.06 -4.33 12.34
C GLY A 28 13.08 -4.23 13.50
N THR A 29 12.20 -3.21 13.52
CA THR A 29 11.31 -2.86 14.65
C THR A 29 9.86 -2.59 14.24
N THR A 30 9.52 -2.74 12.95
CA THR A 30 8.17 -2.51 12.44
C THR A 30 7.18 -3.49 13.09
N VAL A 31 6.10 -3.00 13.70
CA VAL A 31 5.23 -3.80 14.58
C VAL A 31 4.44 -4.88 13.84
N GLU A 32 4.00 -4.58 12.61
CA GLU A 32 3.19 -5.48 11.80
C GLU A 32 3.96 -6.75 11.37
N PRO A 33 5.14 -6.68 10.72
CA PRO A 33 5.89 -7.89 10.37
C PRO A 33 6.37 -8.66 11.60
N LEU A 34 6.69 -7.99 12.72
CA LEU A 34 7.10 -8.67 13.95
C LEU A 34 5.93 -9.39 14.63
N SER A 35 4.74 -8.80 14.64
CA SER A 35 3.53 -9.46 15.14
C SER A 35 3.18 -10.70 14.31
N LEU A 36 3.25 -10.58 12.98
CA LEU A 36 3.04 -11.71 12.06
C LEU A 36 4.10 -12.80 12.24
N GLU A 37 5.38 -12.42 12.37
CA GLU A 37 6.47 -13.36 12.67
C GLU A 37 6.16 -14.16 13.93
N SER A 38 5.79 -13.48 15.02
CA SER A 38 5.47 -14.13 16.29
C SER A 38 4.34 -15.14 16.15
N HIS A 39 3.27 -14.76 15.46
CA HIS A 39 2.12 -15.64 15.19
C HIS A 39 2.51 -16.91 14.42
N PHE A 40 3.23 -16.78 13.30
CA PHE A 40 3.60 -17.94 12.48
C PHE A 40 4.66 -18.82 13.15
N ARG A 41 5.58 -18.25 13.94
CA ARG A 41 6.52 -19.03 14.75
C ARG A 41 5.82 -19.84 15.83
N SER A 42 4.87 -19.23 16.55
CA SER A 42 4.08 -19.92 17.56
C SER A 42 3.27 -21.07 16.95
N SER A 43 2.67 -20.82 15.78
CA SER A 43 1.90 -21.83 15.03
C SER A 43 2.78 -23.02 14.59
N LEU A 44 3.98 -22.75 14.07
CA LEU A 44 4.96 -23.79 13.73
C LEU A 44 5.41 -24.61 14.94
N TYR A 45 5.64 -23.93 16.08
CA TYR A 45 6.01 -24.60 17.32
C TYR A 45 4.89 -25.53 17.83
N ALA A 46 3.63 -25.07 17.76
CA ALA A 46 2.47 -25.89 18.11
C ALA A 46 2.36 -27.15 17.22
N ILE A 47 2.63 -27.03 15.92
CA ILE A 47 2.66 -28.20 15.00
C ILE A 47 3.82 -29.14 15.35
N ALA A 48 5.02 -28.62 15.60
CA ALA A 48 6.20 -29.43 15.91
C ALA A 48 6.03 -30.22 17.23
N THR A 49 5.41 -29.59 18.23
CA THR A 49 5.10 -30.24 19.51
C THR A 49 4.02 -31.30 19.37
N ALA A 50 2.93 -31.01 18.63
CA ALA A 50 1.86 -31.97 18.38
C ALA A 50 2.31 -33.20 17.57
N THR A 51 3.29 -33.06 16.68
CA THR A 51 3.81 -34.14 15.82
C THR A 51 4.97 -34.92 16.45
N GLY A 52 5.39 -34.61 17.69
CA GLY A 52 6.50 -35.28 18.36
C GLY A 52 7.88 -35.04 17.71
N SER A 53 7.97 -34.06 16.80
CA SER A 53 9.21 -33.71 16.08
C SER A 53 10.05 -32.66 16.81
N GLY A 54 9.55 -32.10 17.91
CA GLY A 54 10.26 -31.14 18.76
C GLY A 54 11.15 -31.81 19.81
N THR A 55 12.45 -31.50 19.80
CA THR A 55 13.38 -31.87 20.87
C THR A 55 13.34 -30.84 22.01
N GLY A 56 12.56 -31.08 23.07
CA GLY A 56 12.67 -30.36 24.35
C GLY A 56 11.37 -30.25 25.17
N PRO A 57 11.41 -30.26 26.51
CA PRO A 57 10.23 -30.11 27.38
C PRO A 57 9.74 -28.64 27.39
N GLY A 58 8.41 -28.45 27.59
CA GLY A 58 7.67 -27.16 27.46
C GLY A 58 8.11 -26.01 28.38
N PRO A 59 7.48 -24.81 28.26
CA PRO A 59 6.04 -24.57 28.43
C PRO A 59 5.37 -23.78 27.26
N SER A 60 4.12 -23.38 27.44
CA SER A 60 3.09 -22.81 26.53
C SER A 60 3.42 -21.55 25.70
N SER A 61 4.68 -21.22 25.49
CA SER A 61 5.14 -20.34 24.40
C SER A 61 6.64 -20.56 24.24
N PRO A 62 7.16 -20.72 23.02
CA PRO A 62 8.59 -20.80 22.84
C PRO A 62 9.21 -19.48 23.33
N ALA A 63 10.23 -19.58 24.17
CA ALA A 63 11.11 -18.44 24.39
C ALA A 63 11.68 -17.97 23.03
N PRO A 64 11.89 -16.65 22.82
CA PRO A 64 12.60 -16.16 21.65
C PRO A 64 13.92 -16.95 21.50
N GLY A 65 14.10 -17.64 20.36
CA GLY A 65 15.31 -18.42 20.09
C GLY A 65 15.21 -19.95 20.13
N SER A 66 14.02 -20.56 20.29
CA SER A 66 13.89 -22.04 20.36
C SER A 66 14.31 -22.81 19.09
N GLY A 67 14.73 -22.16 18.01
CA GLY A 67 15.29 -22.77 16.78
C GLY A 67 14.28 -23.61 15.96
N ALA A 68 13.14 -23.98 16.54
CA ALA A 68 12.06 -24.68 15.87
C ALA A 68 11.54 -23.82 14.71
N GLY A 69 11.51 -24.42 13.51
CA GLY A 69 11.10 -23.72 12.29
C GLY A 69 12.07 -22.63 11.83
N ARG A 70 13.30 -22.48 12.38
CA ARG A 70 14.22 -21.40 11.94
C ARG A 70 14.43 -21.38 10.43
N ARG A 71 14.49 -22.57 9.80
CA ARG A 71 14.70 -22.74 8.35
C ARG A 71 13.55 -22.20 7.51
N ASN A 72 12.38 -22.00 8.12
CA ASN A 72 11.21 -21.41 7.49
C ASN A 72 11.26 -19.88 7.48
N PHE A 73 12.22 -19.22 8.15
CA PHE A 73 12.27 -17.75 8.22
C PHE A 73 13.58 -17.19 7.66
N VAL A 74 13.44 -16.16 6.82
CA VAL A 74 14.52 -15.34 6.27
C VAL A 74 14.33 -13.90 6.74
N ALA A 75 15.37 -13.31 7.34
CA ALA A 75 15.34 -11.90 7.71
C ALA A 75 15.87 -11.02 6.57
N LEU A 76 15.11 -9.98 6.20
CA LEU A 76 15.52 -8.93 5.26
C LEU A 76 15.53 -7.60 6.03
N THR A 77 16.71 -7.10 6.38
CA THR A 77 16.88 -5.95 7.27
C THR A 77 18.28 -5.36 7.17
N ASP A 78 18.43 -4.09 7.53
CA ASP A 78 19.70 -3.38 7.52
C ASP A 78 20.65 -3.94 8.59
N PRO A 79 21.98 -3.85 8.40
CA PRO A 79 22.97 -4.24 9.40
C PRO A 79 22.80 -3.47 10.73
N GLY A 80 22.98 -4.14 11.86
CA GLY A 80 22.99 -3.49 13.19
C GLY A 80 21.60 -3.20 13.77
N THR A 81 20.53 -3.60 13.08
CA THR A 81 19.16 -3.53 13.62
C THR A 81 18.88 -4.69 14.59
N PRO A 82 17.88 -4.57 15.48
CA PRO A 82 17.49 -5.67 16.36
C PRO A 82 17.15 -6.96 15.61
N LEU A 83 16.51 -6.86 14.43
CA LEU A 83 16.20 -8.03 13.60
C LEU A 83 17.48 -8.67 13.02
N SER A 84 18.49 -7.87 12.64
CA SER A 84 19.78 -8.39 12.16
C SER A 84 20.56 -9.10 13.28
N GLU A 85 20.47 -8.60 14.51
CA GLU A 85 21.09 -9.20 15.69
C GLU A 85 20.46 -10.54 16.03
N ARG A 86 19.12 -10.60 16.04
CA ARG A 86 18.36 -11.86 16.20
C ARG A 86 18.73 -12.89 15.13
N ALA A 87 18.88 -12.47 13.88
CA ALA A 87 19.29 -13.37 12.82
C ALA A 87 20.74 -13.88 12.98
N ARG A 88 21.68 -13.01 13.39
CA ARG A 88 23.05 -13.41 13.73
C ARG A 88 23.12 -14.35 14.94
N ALA A 89 22.19 -14.21 15.89
CA ALA A 89 22.03 -15.11 17.02
C ALA A 89 21.43 -16.49 16.63
N GLY A 90 21.06 -16.71 15.37
CA GLY A 90 20.61 -18.00 14.85
C GLY A 90 19.10 -18.23 14.91
N GLU A 91 18.30 -17.18 15.11
CA GLU A 91 16.82 -17.28 15.11
C GLU A 91 16.21 -17.49 13.71
N PHE A 92 16.99 -17.23 12.67
CA PHE A 92 16.57 -17.30 11.26
C PHE A 92 17.44 -18.30 10.50
N GLY A 93 16.90 -18.84 9.41
CA GLY A 93 17.63 -19.72 8.50
C GLY A 93 18.76 -18.98 7.79
N THR A 94 18.51 -17.72 7.44
CA THR A 94 19.52 -16.79 6.93
C THR A 94 19.06 -15.34 7.11
N TRP A 95 20.01 -14.42 6.96
CA TRP A 95 19.79 -12.98 6.87
C TRP A 95 20.44 -12.46 5.61
N VAL A 96 19.73 -11.57 4.91
CA VAL A 96 20.27 -10.84 3.77
C VAL A 96 20.30 -9.36 4.13
N ALA A 97 21.52 -8.80 4.13
CA ALA A 97 21.73 -7.38 4.36
C ALA A 97 21.18 -6.56 3.19
N THR A 98 20.60 -5.41 3.52
CA THR A 98 20.06 -4.44 2.57
C THR A 98 20.87 -3.14 2.59
N PRO A 99 20.90 -2.36 1.49
CA PRO A 99 21.62 -1.09 1.48
C PRO A 99 21.01 -0.08 2.45
N GLU A 100 21.83 0.45 3.36
CA GLU A 100 21.40 1.42 4.39
C GLU A 100 20.94 2.75 3.77
N ASP A 101 21.55 3.15 2.66
CA ASP A 101 21.31 4.39 1.92
C ASP A 101 20.10 4.34 0.97
N VAL A 102 19.43 3.18 0.86
CA VAL A 102 18.21 3.02 0.05
C VAL A 102 16.98 2.98 0.95
N GLY A 103 16.10 3.97 0.80
CA GLY A 103 14.80 4.03 1.50
C GLY A 103 13.84 2.92 1.06
N GLY A 104 12.88 2.56 1.93
CA GLY A 104 11.96 1.43 1.73
C GLY A 104 11.23 1.43 0.37
N ARG A 105 10.59 2.55 0.00
CA ARG A 105 9.89 2.69 -1.30
C ARG A 105 10.81 2.63 -2.53
N PHE A 106 12.11 2.86 -2.36
CA PHE A 106 13.13 2.73 -3.42
C PHE A 106 13.80 1.34 -3.44
N SER A 107 13.42 0.43 -2.54
CA SER A 107 14.15 -0.83 -2.32
C SER A 107 13.69 -2.02 -3.17
N ALA A 108 12.75 -1.85 -4.10
CA ALA A 108 12.20 -2.93 -4.92
C ALA A 108 13.27 -3.69 -5.75
N LEU A 109 14.34 -3.00 -6.16
CA LEU A 109 15.48 -3.58 -6.89
C LEU A 109 16.61 -4.06 -5.97
N SER A 110 16.43 -4.00 -4.65
CA SER A 110 17.36 -4.55 -3.65
C SER A 110 16.96 -5.98 -3.25
N ALA A 111 17.65 -6.55 -2.25
CA ALA A 111 17.28 -7.83 -1.66
C ALA A 111 15.81 -7.90 -1.18
N PHE A 112 15.19 -6.76 -0.80
CA PHE A 112 13.78 -6.71 -0.42
C PHE A 112 12.83 -7.22 -1.52
N GLY A 113 13.07 -6.86 -2.79
CA GLY A 113 12.27 -7.36 -3.91
C GLY A 113 12.88 -8.57 -4.61
N MET A 114 14.22 -8.64 -4.72
CA MET A 114 14.91 -9.71 -5.44
C MET A 114 14.80 -11.07 -4.74
N MET A 115 14.80 -11.13 -3.40
CA MET A 115 14.70 -12.40 -2.68
C MET A 115 13.33 -13.09 -2.88
N PRO A 116 12.18 -12.40 -2.67
CA PRO A 116 10.88 -12.96 -3.04
C PRO A 116 10.75 -13.27 -4.53
N ALA A 117 11.32 -12.44 -5.42
CA ALA A 117 11.28 -12.70 -6.86
C ALA A 117 12.02 -14.00 -7.23
N ALA A 118 13.20 -14.25 -6.65
CA ALA A 118 13.93 -15.51 -6.84
C ALA A 118 13.14 -16.70 -6.31
N ALA A 119 12.53 -16.58 -5.14
CA ALA A 119 11.68 -17.64 -4.57
C ALA A 119 10.46 -17.95 -5.44
N ALA A 120 9.93 -16.95 -6.15
CA ALA A 120 8.86 -17.09 -7.14
C ALA A 120 9.34 -17.63 -8.51
N GLY A 121 10.64 -17.99 -8.65
CA GLY A 121 11.21 -18.52 -9.88
C GLY A 121 11.48 -17.46 -10.96
N MET A 122 11.69 -16.21 -10.57
CA MET A 122 12.15 -15.16 -11.49
C MET A 122 13.63 -15.35 -11.84
N ASP A 123 13.99 -15.16 -13.11
CA ASP A 123 15.40 -15.09 -13.51
C ASP A 123 15.97 -13.74 -13.08
N LEU A 124 16.77 -13.75 -12.01
CA LEU A 124 17.33 -12.53 -11.45
C LEU A 124 18.36 -11.85 -12.37
N HIS A 125 19.02 -12.59 -13.25
CA HIS A 125 19.95 -11.97 -14.20
C HIS A 125 19.16 -11.12 -15.20
N ARG A 126 18.10 -11.67 -15.79
CA ARG A 126 17.24 -10.95 -16.73
C ARG A 126 16.49 -9.79 -16.06
N PHE A 127 16.08 -9.98 -14.80
CA PHE A 127 15.47 -8.93 -13.99
C PHE A 127 16.45 -7.75 -13.77
N ALA A 128 17.67 -8.04 -13.33
CA ALA A 128 18.69 -7.02 -13.12
C ALA A 128 19.13 -6.33 -14.43
N GLU A 129 19.27 -7.10 -15.51
CA GLU A 129 19.59 -6.57 -16.85
C GLU A 129 18.51 -5.58 -17.33
N SER A 130 17.22 -5.89 -17.16
CA SER A 130 16.14 -4.98 -17.52
C SER A 130 16.19 -3.67 -16.74
N ALA A 131 16.52 -3.69 -15.44
CA ALA A 131 16.70 -2.47 -14.64
C ALA A 131 17.93 -1.67 -15.09
N ALA A 132 19.05 -2.35 -15.34
CA ALA A 132 20.29 -1.71 -15.78
C ALA A 132 20.16 -1.02 -17.15
N LEU A 133 19.42 -1.63 -18.09
CA LEU A 133 19.12 -1.03 -19.38
C LEU A 133 18.30 0.25 -19.24
N MET A 134 17.27 0.25 -18.38
CA MET A 134 16.52 1.48 -18.10
C MET A 134 17.41 2.55 -17.45
N ALA A 135 18.25 2.14 -16.51
CA ALA A 135 19.19 3.07 -15.87
C ALA A 135 20.11 3.74 -16.88
N GLN A 136 20.65 2.97 -17.85
CA GLN A 136 21.45 3.49 -18.95
C GLN A 136 20.66 4.49 -19.82
N GLN A 137 19.40 4.18 -20.14
CA GLN A 137 18.53 5.08 -20.92
C GLN A 137 18.23 6.39 -20.17
N CYS A 138 18.21 6.36 -18.84
CA CYS A 138 18.00 7.54 -17.99
C CYS A 138 19.28 8.36 -17.70
N GLN A 139 20.46 8.01 -18.22
CA GLN A 139 21.70 8.74 -17.90
C GLN A 139 21.83 10.11 -18.56
N GLY A 140 21.32 10.27 -19.78
CA GLY A 140 21.52 11.49 -20.56
C GLY A 140 20.52 12.59 -20.21
N ASP A 141 20.97 13.84 -20.16
CA ASP A 141 20.08 15.01 -20.16
C ASP A 141 19.58 15.28 -21.59
N ALA A 142 18.54 14.56 -21.98
CA ALA A 142 18.01 14.58 -23.34
C ALA A 142 16.50 14.33 -23.36
N LYS A 143 15.81 14.84 -24.40
CA LYS A 143 14.38 14.60 -24.61
C LYS A 143 14.00 13.11 -24.69
N GLY A 144 14.95 12.25 -25.06
CA GLY A 144 14.75 10.79 -25.14
C GLY A 144 14.95 10.06 -23.80
N ASN A 145 15.30 10.75 -22.71
CA ASN A 145 15.42 10.14 -21.39
C ASN A 145 14.03 9.82 -20.83
N PRO A 146 13.67 8.54 -20.68
CA PRO A 146 12.31 8.16 -20.30
C PRO A 146 11.97 8.56 -18.86
N GLY A 147 12.95 8.59 -17.97
CA GLY A 147 12.78 9.04 -16.58
C GLY A 147 12.53 10.56 -16.50
N LEU A 148 13.30 11.36 -17.24
CA LEU A 148 13.09 12.82 -17.30
C LEU A 148 11.77 13.17 -17.98
N GLN A 149 11.39 12.46 -19.05
CA GLN A 149 10.13 12.71 -19.74
C GLN A 149 8.92 12.48 -18.82
N LEU A 150 8.90 11.34 -18.12
CA LEU A 150 7.85 11.03 -17.16
C LEU A 150 7.86 12.03 -15.99
N GLY A 151 9.04 12.31 -15.40
CA GLY A 151 9.14 13.25 -14.29
C GLY A 151 8.70 14.68 -14.65
N ALA A 152 9.08 15.17 -15.83
CA ALA A 152 8.67 16.48 -16.33
C ALA A 152 7.16 16.54 -16.62
N PHE A 153 6.58 15.50 -17.21
CA PHE A 153 5.13 15.41 -17.40
C PHE A 153 4.38 15.50 -16.07
N LEU A 154 4.79 14.70 -15.08
CA LEU A 154 4.16 14.68 -13.76
C LEU A 154 4.21 16.06 -13.08
N ALA A 155 5.39 16.68 -13.04
CA ALA A 155 5.60 17.96 -12.38
C ALA A 155 4.92 19.12 -13.11
N ALA A 156 5.05 19.22 -14.43
CA ALA A 156 4.48 20.33 -15.20
C ALA A 156 2.96 20.39 -15.04
N ASN A 157 2.27 19.26 -15.16
CA ASN A 157 0.83 19.18 -14.95
C ASN A 157 0.45 19.52 -13.50
N ALA A 158 1.18 19.02 -12.50
CA ALA A 158 0.92 19.33 -11.10
C ALA A 158 1.08 20.83 -10.78
N LEU A 159 2.08 21.49 -11.35
CA LEU A 159 2.31 22.94 -11.24
C LEU A 159 1.19 23.77 -11.91
N GLU A 160 0.48 23.18 -12.87
CA GLU A 160 -0.73 23.76 -13.49
C GLU A 160 -2.03 23.39 -12.75
N GLY A 161 -1.94 22.76 -11.57
CA GLY A 161 -3.10 22.39 -10.74
C GLY A 161 -3.68 21.01 -11.05
N ARG A 162 -2.96 20.17 -11.81
CA ARG A 162 -3.35 18.80 -12.15
C ARG A 162 -2.52 17.77 -11.38
N ASP A 163 -2.62 17.78 -10.06
CA ASP A 163 -1.83 16.94 -9.16
C ASP A 163 -2.34 15.49 -9.03
N LYS A 164 -3.50 15.14 -9.61
CA LYS A 164 -4.08 13.80 -9.51
C LYS A 164 -3.58 12.91 -10.64
N VAL A 165 -2.65 12.02 -10.32
CA VAL A 165 -1.98 11.13 -11.27
C VAL A 165 -2.77 9.84 -11.39
N THR A 166 -3.61 9.74 -12.41
CA THR A 166 -4.44 8.56 -12.66
C THR A 166 -3.67 7.52 -13.45
N LEU A 167 -3.46 6.36 -12.83
CA LEU A 167 -2.73 5.25 -13.43
C LEU A 167 -3.71 4.30 -14.11
N ILE A 168 -3.60 4.19 -15.43
CA ILE A 168 -4.35 3.23 -16.22
C ILE A 168 -3.40 2.09 -16.56
N THR A 169 -3.60 0.93 -15.93
CA THR A 169 -2.72 -0.23 -16.06
C THR A 169 -3.48 -1.44 -16.54
N PRO A 170 -2.90 -2.31 -17.39
CA PRO A 170 -3.48 -3.61 -17.68
C PRO A 170 -3.46 -4.49 -16.41
N PRO A 171 -4.34 -5.50 -16.30
CA PRO A 171 -4.50 -6.30 -15.09
C PRO A 171 -3.19 -6.89 -14.55
N GLU A 172 -2.27 -7.30 -15.42
CA GLU A 172 -0.98 -7.86 -15.00
C GLU A 172 -0.02 -6.84 -14.36
N HIS A 173 -0.28 -5.54 -14.49
CA HIS A 173 0.46 -4.44 -13.85
C HIS A 173 -0.32 -3.74 -12.73
N ALA A 174 -1.49 -4.26 -12.32
CA ALA A 174 -2.27 -3.64 -11.24
C ALA A 174 -1.46 -3.54 -9.92
N ILE A 175 -0.69 -4.58 -9.58
CA ILE A 175 0.20 -4.56 -8.40
C ILE A 175 1.34 -3.55 -8.56
N PHE A 176 1.87 -3.41 -9.78
CA PHE A 176 2.87 -2.40 -10.08
C PHE A 176 2.31 -0.98 -9.90
N GLY A 177 1.08 -0.72 -10.34
CA GLY A 177 0.39 0.55 -10.10
C GLY A 177 0.26 0.88 -8.60
N MET A 178 -0.03 -0.11 -7.75
CA MET A 178 -0.04 0.09 -6.29
C MET A 178 1.35 0.38 -5.71
N TRP A 179 2.42 -0.15 -6.29
CA TRP A 179 3.77 0.23 -5.88
C TRP A 179 4.11 1.67 -6.31
N VAL A 180 3.70 2.08 -7.52
CA VAL A 180 3.85 3.48 -7.97
C VAL A 180 3.08 4.44 -7.06
N GLU A 181 1.90 4.03 -6.59
CA GLU A 181 1.12 4.80 -5.61
C GLU A 181 1.93 5.11 -4.35
N GLN A 182 2.55 4.09 -3.73
CA GLN A 182 3.44 4.31 -2.58
C GLN A 182 4.59 5.26 -2.95
N LEU A 183 5.25 5.00 -4.08
CA LEU A 183 6.43 5.77 -4.48
C LEU A 183 6.11 7.25 -4.61
N LEU A 184 5.04 7.61 -5.34
CA LEU A 184 4.65 9.00 -5.55
C LEU A 184 4.15 9.65 -4.26
N ALA A 185 3.24 8.98 -3.55
CA ALA A 185 2.60 9.55 -2.36
C ALA A 185 3.61 9.83 -1.24
N GLU A 186 4.46 8.86 -0.89
CA GLU A 186 5.48 9.07 0.15
C GLU A 186 6.59 10.03 -0.28
N SER A 187 6.99 10.03 -1.55
CA SER A 187 8.08 10.88 -2.00
C SER A 187 7.65 12.34 -2.12
N THR A 188 6.43 12.60 -2.58
CA THR A 188 5.99 13.96 -2.90
C THR A 188 5.02 14.57 -1.90
N GLY A 189 4.31 13.77 -1.10
CA GLY A 189 3.31 14.24 -0.13
C GLY A 189 3.91 14.93 1.10
N LYS A 190 4.36 16.18 0.94
CA LYS A 190 5.12 16.94 1.94
C LYS A 190 4.80 18.42 1.85
N GLU A 191 4.86 19.10 2.99
CA GLU A 191 4.76 20.57 3.06
C GLU A 191 3.50 21.16 2.38
N GLY A 192 2.39 20.42 2.39
CA GLY A 192 1.14 20.82 1.73
C GLY A 192 1.11 20.61 0.22
N LYS A 193 2.16 20.02 -0.36
CA LYS A 193 2.30 19.70 -1.79
C LYS A 193 2.33 18.18 -2.00
N GLY A 194 2.14 17.74 -3.24
CA GLY A 194 2.38 16.36 -3.63
C GLY A 194 1.58 15.95 -4.85
N LEU A 195 2.02 14.86 -5.46
CA LEU A 195 1.24 14.14 -6.46
C LEU A 195 0.29 13.20 -5.72
N VAL A 196 -0.98 13.19 -6.12
CA VAL A 196 -2.00 12.29 -5.59
C VAL A 196 -2.15 11.12 -6.56
N PRO A 197 -1.50 9.97 -6.32
CA PRO A 197 -1.60 8.83 -7.21
C PRO A 197 -2.96 8.15 -7.05
N ILE A 198 -3.62 7.91 -8.18
CA ILE A 198 -4.91 7.25 -8.25
C ILE A 198 -4.73 5.91 -8.97
N ALA A 199 -4.58 4.84 -8.19
CA ALA A 199 -4.46 3.48 -8.69
C ALA A 199 -5.79 2.71 -8.61
N GLY A 200 -6.05 1.86 -9.60
CA GLY A 200 -7.20 0.95 -9.62
C GLY A 200 -8.57 1.63 -9.57
N GLU A 201 -8.67 2.92 -9.94
CA GLU A 201 -9.97 3.58 -10.10
C GLU A 201 -10.71 2.96 -11.28
N PRO A 202 -12.03 2.72 -11.16
CA PRO A 202 -12.81 2.28 -12.31
C PRO A 202 -12.69 3.28 -13.46
N LEU A 203 -12.50 2.78 -14.69
CA LEU A 203 -12.52 3.64 -15.87
C LEU A 203 -13.92 4.24 -16.04
N LEU A 204 -13.97 5.57 -16.13
CA LEU A 204 -15.15 6.39 -16.35
C LEU A 204 -15.15 6.97 -17.76
N GLN A 205 -16.27 7.59 -18.15
CA GLN A 205 -16.31 8.43 -19.33
C GLN A 205 -15.39 9.66 -19.13
N PRO A 206 -14.67 10.14 -20.16
CA PRO A 206 -13.73 11.25 -20.03
C PRO A 206 -14.30 12.51 -19.36
N GLU A 207 -15.57 12.82 -19.59
CA GLU A 207 -16.27 13.99 -19.04
C GLU A 207 -16.61 13.85 -17.56
N SER A 208 -16.54 12.64 -17.01
CA SER A 208 -16.76 12.37 -15.58
C SER A 208 -15.54 12.67 -14.72
N TYR A 209 -14.38 12.92 -15.33
CA TYR A 209 -13.17 13.28 -14.58
C TYR A 209 -13.05 14.79 -14.38
N GLY A 210 -12.64 15.20 -13.18
CA GLY A 210 -12.27 16.58 -12.88
C GLY A 210 -11.08 17.09 -13.71
N ASN A 211 -11.01 18.41 -13.88
CA ASN A 211 -9.91 19.07 -14.60
C ASN A 211 -8.60 19.14 -13.80
N ASP A 212 -8.53 18.53 -12.61
CA ASP A 212 -7.33 18.38 -11.77
C ASP A 212 -6.58 17.07 -12.04
N ARG A 213 -7.02 16.28 -13.03
CA ARG A 213 -6.39 15.02 -13.43
C ARG A 213 -5.28 15.21 -14.46
N GLN A 214 -4.30 14.30 -14.37
CA GLN A 214 -3.41 13.88 -15.44
C GLN A 214 -3.39 12.35 -15.48
N PHE A 215 -3.16 11.77 -16.66
CA PHE A 215 -3.26 10.32 -16.88
C PHE A 215 -1.93 9.75 -17.35
N VAL A 216 -1.53 8.63 -16.75
CA VAL A 216 -0.43 7.81 -17.24
C VAL A 216 -0.98 6.45 -17.62
N VAL A 217 -0.96 6.16 -18.91
CA VAL A 217 -1.43 4.89 -19.49
C VAL A 217 -0.23 3.98 -19.68
N ILE A 218 -0.21 2.84 -18.99
CA ILE A 218 0.87 1.85 -19.11
C ILE A 218 0.47 0.81 -20.14
N GLU A 219 1.21 0.73 -21.24
CA GLU A 219 1.03 -0.29 -22.28
C GLU A 219 2.07 -1.40 -22.14
N THR A 220 1.64 -2.65 -22.27
CA THR A 220 2.53 -3.82 -22.29
C THR A 220 2.50 -4.49 -23.65
N ALA A 221 3.50 -5.30 -23.98
CA ALA A 221 3.52 -6.10 -25.20
C ALA A 221 2.32 -7.08 -25.34
N ARG A 222 1.58 -7.32 -24.24
CA ARG A 222 0.40 -8.20 -24.20
C ARG A 222 -0.92 -7.43 -24.07
N SER A 223 -0.85 -6.11 -23.91
CA SER A 223 -2.03 -5.25 -23.83
C SER A 223 -2.76 -5.26 -25.18
N GLU A 224 -4.10 -5.16 -25.15
CA GLU A 224 -4.86 -4.86 -26.36
C GLU A 224 -4.55 -3.43 -26.78
N GLU A 225 -3.50 -3.26 -27.59
CA GLU A 225 -2.91 -1.95 -27.98
C GLU A 225 -3.98 -0.97 -28.49
N LEU A 226 -5.01 -1.46 -29.17
CA LEU A 226 -6.13 -0.65 -29.66
C LEU A 226 -6.99 -0.04 -28.54
N GLN A 227 -7.25 -0.77 -27.45
CA GLN A 227 -8.12 -0.28 -26.37
C GLN A 227 -7.46 0.85 -25.57
N PHE A 228 -6.17 0.71 -25.26
CA PHE A 228 -5.43 1.74 -24.52
C PHE A 228 -5.18 2.98 -25.37
N GLN A 229 -4.89 2.82 -26.66
CA GLN A 229 -4.78 3.95 -27.60
C GLN A 229 -6.10 4.70 -27.75
N GLN A 230 -7.22 3.98 -27.84
CA GLN A 230 -8.54 4.59 -27.88
C GLN A 230 -8.83 5.37 -26.58
N THR A 231 -8.59 4.75 -25.42
CA THR A 231 -8.79 5.39 -24.11
C THR A 231 -7.94 6.66 -23.98
N ALA A 232 -6.67 6.62 -24.39
CA ALA A 232 -5.79 7.77 -24.38
C ALA A 232 -6.33 8.90 -25.29
N GLY A 233 -6.73 8.58 -26.52
CA GLY A 233 -7.27 9.57 -27.45
C GLY A 233 -8.60 10.19 -27.00
N GLU A 234 -9.47 9.42 -26.35
CA GLU A 234 -10.72 9.91 -25.75
C GLU A 234 -10.45 10.89 -24.59
N LEU A 235 -9.49 10.56 -23.71
CA LEU A 235 -9.07 11.44 -22.62
C LEU A 235 -8.42 12.73 -23.12
N GLU A 236 -7.54 12.66 -24.12
CA GLU A 236 -6.92 13.84 -24.74
C GLU A 236 -7.96 14.73 -25.41
N SER A 237 -8.93 14.13 -26.10
CA SER A 237 -10.03 14.87 -26.75
C SER A 237 -10.93 15.60 -25.75
N ALA A 238 -11.06 15.05 -24.54
CA ALA A 238 -11.76 15.69 -23.42
C ALA A 238 -10.91 16.76 -22.69
N GLY A 239 -9.66 16.98 -23.09
CA GLY A 239 -8.78 18.02 -22.55
C GLY A 239 -7.95 17.59 -21.34
N HIS A 240 -7.82 16.28 -21.10
CA HIS A 240 -6.95 15.76 -20.05
C HIS A 240 -5.53 15.52 -20.58
N PRO A 241 -4.47 15.90 -19.83
CA PRO A 241 -3.11 15.49 -20.17
C PRO A 241 -2.95 13.98 -20.05
N VAL A 242 -2.42 13.35 -21.11
CA VAL A 242 -2.17 11.91 -21.14
C VAL A 242 -0.71 11.66 -21.52
N LEU A 243 -0.06 10.73 -20.81
CA LEU A 243 1.22 10.16 -21.19
C LEU A 243 1.09 8.64 -21.33
N VAL A 244 1.33 8.15 -22.54
CA VAL A 244 1.40 6.71 -22.81
C VAL A 244 2.82 6.22 -22.58
N VAL A 245 2.98 5.29 -21.64
CA VAL A 245 4.25 4.69 -21.24
C VAL A 245 4.27 3.25 -21.71
N LYS A 246 5.12 2.95 -22.69
CA LYS A 246 5.39 1.57 -23.10
C LYS A 246 6.29 0.91 -22.06
N ALA A 247 5.77 -0.14 -21.43
CA ALA A 247 6.50 -0.93 -20.43
C ALA A 247 7.74 -1.56 -21.07
N SER A 248 8.79 -1.65 -20.26
CA SER A 248 10.10 -2.13 -20.70
C SER A 248 10.07 -3.60 -21.10
N GLY A 249 10.62 -3.92 -22.27
CA GLY A 249 10.80 -5.30 -22.70
C GLY A 249 9.52 -6.10 -22.98
N PRO A 250 9.64 -7.32 -23.52
CA PRO A 250 8.50 -8.10 -23.98
C PRO A 250 7.89 -9.04 -22.92
N ASP A 251 8.51 -9.18 -21.75
CA ASP A 251 8.11 -10.19 -20.76
C ASP A 251 8.07 -9.65 -19.32
N LYS A 252 7.78 -10.54 -18.36
CA LYS A 252 7.61 -10.21 -16.94
C LYS A 252 8.82 -9.56 -16.27
N HIS A 253 10.04 -9.70 -16.81
CA HIS A 253 11.24 -9.09 -16.23
C HIS A 253 11.29 -7.58 -16.48
N GLY A 254 10.55 -7.12 -17.50
CA GLY A 254 10.38 -5.73 -17.87
C GLY A 254 9.98 -4.78 -16.73
N VAL A 255 9.21 -5.29 -15.77
CA VAL A 255 8.79 -4.53 -14.59
C VAL A 255 9.98 -3.97 -13.79
N ALA A 256 11.14 -4.61 -13.85
CA ALA A 256 12.37 -4.11 -13.23
C ALA A 256 12.86 -2.80 -13.84
N GLY A 257 12.74 -2.66 -15.16
CA GLY A 257 12.97 -1.40 -15.86
C GLY A 257 12.01 -0.32 -15.39
N GLU A 258 10.72 -0.66 -15.24
CA GLU A 258 9.73 0.30 -14.75
C GLU A 258 9.99 0.75 -13.31
N PHE A 259 10.42 -0.14 -12.40
CA PHE A 259 10.84 0.28 -11.06
C PHE A 259 11.89 1.39 -11.13
N PHE A 260 12.93 1.24 -11.96
CA PHE A 260 13.96 2.27 -12.10
C PHE A 260 13.40 3.55 -12.74
N ARG A 261 12.65 3.44 -13.85
CA ARG A 261 12.08 4.59 -14.57
C ARG A 261 11.25 5.47 -13.64
N TRP A 262 10.37 4.85 -12.84
CA TRP A 262 9.49 5.55 -11.93
C TRP A 262 10.22 6.12 -10.71
N GLN A 263 11.23 5.43 -10.17
CA GLN A 263 12.11 5.99 -9.12
C GLN A 263 12.80 7.26 -9.59
N PHE A 264 13.39 7.23 -10.79
CA PHE A 264 14.04 8.38 -11.40
C PHE A 264 13.04 9.51 -11.66
N ALA A 265 11.92 9.21 -12.30
CA ALA A 265 10.88 10.19 -12.62
C ALA A 265 10.31 10.86 -11.37
N THR A 266 10.11 10.11 -10.29
CA THR A 266 9.62 10.63 -9.01
C THR A 266 10.62 11.61 -8.40
N ALA A 267 11.91 11.29 -8.41
CA ALA A 267 12.95 12.18 -7.90
C ALA A 267 13.05 13.47 -8.76
N ALA A 268 12.98 13.34 -10.09
CA ALA A 268 12.96 14.48 -10.99
C ALA A 268 11.72 15.37 -10.78
N ALA A 269 10.53 14.77 -10.69
CA ALA A 269 9.29 15.50 -10.46
C ALA A 269 9.30 16.23 -9.11
N ALA A 270 9.71 15.55 -8.04
CA ALA A 270 9.83 16.15 -6.72
C ALA A 270 10.81 17.33 -6.72
N SER A 271 11.95 17.19 -7.39
CA SER A 271 12.92 18.29 -7.53
C SER A 271 12.31 19.50 -8.26
N LEU A 272 11.52 19.28 -9.31
CA LEU A 272 10.84 20.35 -10.05
C LEU A 272 9.71 21.02 -9.25
N MET A 273 9.17 20.33 -8.24
CA MET A 273 8.12 20.82 -7.33
C MET A 273 8.68 21.43 -6.03
N ASP A 274 10.01 21.52 -5.90
CA ASP A 274 10.73 21.91 -4.69
C ASP A 274 10.37 21.04 -3.48
N ILE A 275 10.51 19.73 -3.63
CA ILE A 275 10.20 18.72 -2.60
C ILE A 275 11.40 17.78 -2.47
N TYR A 276 11.84 17.50 -1.23
CA TYR A 276 12.85 16.49 -0.97
C TYR A 276 12.21 15.08 -0.99
N PRO A 277 12.58 14.17 -1.92
CA PRO A 277 11.82 12.95 -2.15
C PRO A 277 12.22 11.76 -1.27
N PHE A 278 13.26 11.87 -0.45
CA PHE A 278 13.91 10.72 0.17
C PHE A 278 13.65 10.54 1.68
N ASP A 279 12.96 11.48 2.33
CA ASP A 279 12.51 11.35 3.73
C ASP A 279 10.99 11.11 3.83
N GLN A 280 10.49 10.98 5.07
CA GLN A 280 9.09 10.70 5.42
C GLN A 280 8.77 11.24 6.82
N PRO A 281 8.71 12.57 7.01
CA PRO A 281 8.64 13.16 8.34
C PRO A 281 7.33 12.90 9.10
N ASP A 282 6.23 12.62 8.39
CA ASP A 282 4.88 12.61 9.00
C ASP A 282 4.35 11.22 9.38
N VAL A 283 5.10 10.14 9.09
CA VAL A 283 4.69 8.78 9.46
C VAL A 283 4.92 8.44 10.92
N GLU A 284 5.91 9.07 11.57
CA GLU A 284 6.26 8.77 12.97
C GLU A 284 5.18 9.20 13.96
N ALA A 285 4.48 10.31 13.69
CA ALA A 285 3.41 10.81 14.56
C ALA A 285 2.30 9.77 14.76
N ALA A 286 1.86 9.10 13.69
CA ALA A 286 0.84 8.06 13.80
C ALA A 286 1.35 6.79 14.49
N LYS A 287 2.65 6.47 14.37
CA LYS A 287 3.25 5.35 15.12
C LYS A 287 3.26 5.64 16.62
N ILE A 288 3.54 6.88 17.01
CA ILE A 288 3.48 7.31 18.41
C ILE A 288 2.03 7.19 18.91
N ARG A 289 1.08 7.77 18.18
CA ARG A 289 -0.35 7.75 18.54
C ARG A 289 -0.91 6.33 18.63
N ALA A 290 -0.56 5.45 17.69
CA ALA A 290 -0.97 4.05 17.74
C ALA A 290 -0.39 3.31 18.95
N ARG A 291 0.84 3.61 19.38
CA ARG A 291 1.42 3.03 20.60
C ARG A 291 0.72 3.51 21.87
N GLU A 292 0.32 4.77 21.93
CA GLU A 292 -0.49 5.31 23.03
C GLU A 292 -1.82 4.59 23.13
N LEU A 293 -2.52 4.42 22.00
CA LEU A 293 -3.79 3.67 21.95
C LEU A 293 -3.61 2.20 22.32
N LEU A 294 -2.47 1.57 21.97
CA LEU A 294 -2.15 0.22 22.42
C LEU A 294 -1.87 0.10 23.93
N SER A 295 -1.59 1.22 24.60
CA SER A 295 -1.42 1.24 26.06
C SER A 295 -2.73 1.44 26.83
N ASP A 296 -3.80 1.86 26.15
CA ASP A 296 -5.14 2.07 26.69
C ASP A 296 -6.18 1.33 25.84
N LEU A 297 -6.32 0.03 26.09
CA LEU A 297 -7.07 -0.91 25.26
C LEU A 297 -8.60 -0.78 25.39
N ASP A 298 -9.09 0.08 26.28
CA ASP A 298 -10.53 0.32 26.48
C ASP A 298 -11.08 1.41 25.55
N GLN A 299 -10.22 2.11 24.81
CA GLN A 299 -10.62 3.19 23.92
C GLN A 299 -11.09 2.65 22.55
N ASP A 300 -12.34 2.94 22.21
CA ASP A 300 -12.90 2.70 20.87
C ASP A 300 -12.92 3.99 20.03
N LEU A 301 -13.18 3.85 18.72
CA LEU A 301 -13.29 4.98 17.80
C LEU A 301 -14.72 5.52 17.73
N ASP A 302 -14.84 6.85 17.81
CA ASP A 302 -16.06 7.56 17.47
C ASP A 302 -16.29 7.46 15.95
N THR A 303 -17.38 6.79 15.56
CA THR A 303 -17.73 6.59 14.15
C THR A 303 -19.01 7.33 13.77
N VAL A 304 -19.12 7.69 12.48
CA VAL A 304 -20.33 8.28 11.90
C VAL A 304 -21.11 7.25 11.07
N PRO A 305 -22.44 7.41 10.93
CA PRO A 305 -23.22 6.55 10.05
C PRO A 305 -22.75 6.65 8.60
N LEU A 306 -22.60 5.49 7.92
CA LEU A 306 -22.13 5.41 6.54
C LEU A 306 -22.92 6.34 5.60
N ALA A 307 -24.25 6.27 5.64
CA ALA A 307 -25.10 7.06 4.75
C ALA A 307 -24.93 8.58 4.94
N ASP A 308 -24.63 9.03 6.15
CA ASP A 308 -24.43 10.45 6.45
C ASP A 308 -23.04 10.92 5.97
N ALA A 309 -22.03 10.07 6.13
CA ALA A 309 -20.70 10.32 5.55
C ALA A 309 -20.78 10.43 4.03
N LEU A 310 -21.51 9.53 3.35
CA LEU A 310 -21.71 9.55 1.91
C LEU A 310 -22.50 10.79 1.43
N ARG A 311 -23.60 11.14 2.11
CA ARG A 311 -24.35 12.37 1.80
C ARG A 311 -23.50 13.64 1.90
N SER A 312 -22.53 13.65 2.82
CA SER A 312 -21.60 14.78 2.96
C SER A 312 -20.65 14.98 1.77
N LEU A 313 -20.65 14.06 0.79
CA LEU A 313 -19.85 14.13 -0.43
C LEU A 313 -20.63 14.68 -1.63
N GLU A 314 -21.96 14.85 -1.58
CA GLU A 314 -22.76 15.21 -2.76
C GLU A 314 -22.31 16.52 -3.44
N ASP A 315 -21.81 17.48 -2.64
CA ASP A 315 -21.37 18.80 -3.10
C ASP A 315 -19.84 18.94 -3.15
N ILE A 316 -19.08 17.85 -3.00
CA ILE A 316 -17.62 17.92 -3.13
C ILE A 316 -17.23 18.19 -4.58
N VAL A 317 -16.22 19.04 -4.80
CA VAL A 317 -15.76 19.41 -6.15
C VAL A 317 -14.23 19.39 -6.22
N PRO A 318 -13.65 19.16 -7.42
CA PRO A 318 -12.21 19.31 -7.63
C PRO A 318 -11.71 20.70 -7.17
N PRO A 319 -10.47 20.80 -6.66
CA PRO A 319 -9.43 19.77 -6.63
C PRO A 319 -9.48 18.88 -5.37
N ALA A 320 -10.57 18.89 -4.60
CA ALA A 320 -10.75 17.96 -3.51
C ALA A 320 -10.88 16.52 -4.02
N TYR A 321 -10.53 15.56 -3.18
CA TYR A 321 -10.61 14.14 -3.51
C TYR A 321 -11.05 13.32 -2.30
N VAL A 322 -11.56 12.12 -2.54
CA VAL A 322 -12.05 11.21 -1.50
C VAL A 322 -11.06 10.07 -1.29
N ALA A 323 -10.61 9.90 -0.06
CA ALA A 323 -9.73 8.82 0.34
C ALA A 323 -10.52 7.73 1.06
N LEU A 324 -10.62 6.54 0.46
CA LEU A 324 -11.26 5.38 1.05
C LEU A 324 -10.21 4.48 1.69
N ILE A 325 -10.26 4.34 3.01
CA ILE A 325 -9.24 3.63 3.78
C ILE A 325 -9.90 2.50 4.55
N ALA A 326 -9.57 1.25 4.28
CA ALA A 326 -10.28 0.10 4.84
C ALA A 326 -9.41 -0.76 5.77
N PHE A 327 -9.62 -0.66 7.08
CA PHE A 327 -9.16 -1.66 8.06
C PHE A 327 -10.18 -2.79 8.18
N LEU A 328 -10.37 -3.53 7.08
CA LEU A 328 -11.34 -4.61 6.93
C LEU A 328 -10.64 -5.86 6.33
N PRO A 329 -11.20 -7.07 6.47
CA PRO A 329 -10.74 -8.26 5.78
C PRO A 329 -10.78 -8.08 4.26
N GLU A 330 -9.66 -8.36 3.60
CA GLU A 330 -9.57 -8.23 2.15
C GLU A 330 -10.38 -9.34 1.47
N SER A 331 -11.31 -8.96 0.58
CA SER A 331 -12.04 -9.92 -0.26
C SER A 331 -12.39 -9.33 -1.62
N ALA A 332 -12.62 -10.19 -2.61
CA ALA A 332 -13.04 -9.76 -3.95
C ALA A 332 -14.38 -9.01 -3.92
N ASN A 333 -15.34 -9.48 -3.11
CA ASN A 333 -16.66 -8.85 -2.96
C ASN A 333 -16.55 -7.45 -2.35
N LEU A 334 -15.77 -7.30 -1.28
CA LEU A 334 -15.61 -6.01 -0.62
C LEU A 334 -14.84 -5.03 -1.51
N THR A 335 -13.81 -5.50 -2.20
CA THR A 335 -13.06 -4.70 -3.19
C THR A 335 -13.97 -4.25 -4.35
N GLY A 336 -14.88 -5.13 -4.80
CA GLY A 336 -15.90 -4.79 -5.78
C GLY A 336 -16.85 -3.72 -5.27
N ALA A 337 -17.33 -3.83 -4.03
CA ALA A 337 -18.21 -2.83 -3.41
C ALA A 337 -17.52 -1.46 -3.29
N PHE A 338 -16.25 -1.41 -2.85
CA PHE A 338 -15.46 -0.17 -2.86
C PHE A 338 -15.26 0.37 -4.28
N SER A 339 -15.06 -0.49 -5.28
CA SER A 339 -14.93 -0.06 -6.67
C SER A 339 -16.23 0.58 -7.18
N SER A 340 -17.40 0.01 -6.84
CA SER A 340 -18.70 0.63 -7.15
C SER A 340 -18.88 1.98 -6.46
N LEU A 341 -18.52 2.08 -5.17
CA LEU A 341 -18.57 3.35 -4.44
C LEU A 341 -17.67 4.41 -5.07
N ARG A 342 -16.43 4.06 -5.43
CA ARG A 342 -15.51 4.96 -6.13
C ARG A 342 -16.10 5.49 -7.42
N ARG A 343 -16.66 4.60 -8.25
CA ARG A 343 -17.34 4.98 -9.49
C ARG A 343 -18.46 5.97 -9.22
N ALA A 344 -19.36 5.65 -8.29
CA ALA A 344 -20.52 6.48 -7.96
C ALA A 344 -20.11 7.88 -7.49
N ILE A 345 -19.11 7.97 -6.61
CA ILE A 345 -18.56 9.26 -6.15
C ILE A 345 -18.00 10.05 -7.33
N SER A 346 -17.09 9.45 -8.12
CA SER A 346 -16.41 10.15 -9.20
C SER A 346 -17.36 10.57 -10.32
N GLU A 347 -18.31 9.72 -10.73
CA GLU A 347 -19.32 10.05 -11.75
C GLU A 347 -20.27 11.17 -11.30
N LYS A 348 -20.61 11.22 -10.00
CA LYS A 348 -21.49 12.24 -9.45
C LYS A 348 -20.81 13.61 -9.29
N THR A 349 -19.55 13.61 -8.87
CA THR A 349 -18.89 14.81 -8.31
C THR A 349 -17.67 15.27 -9.10
N GLY A 350 -17.14 14.43 -9.99
CA GLY A 350 -15.92 14.67 -10.74
C GLY A 350 -14.62 14.53 -9.92
N VAL A 351 -14.70 14.33 -8.60
CA VAL A 351 -13.51 14.24 -7.74
C VAL A 351 -12.77 12.94 -7.92
N ALA A 352 -11.48 12.94 -7.55
CA ALA A 352 -10.71 11.72 -7.51
C ALA A 352 -11.04 10.83 -6.31
N THR A 353 -10.90 9.52 -6.50
CA THR A 353 -11.02 8.57 -5.41
C THR A 353 -9.77 7.71 -5.28
N THR A 354 -9.17 7.66 -4.09
CA THR A 354 -8.12 6.70 -3.74
C THR A 354 -8.69 5.59 -2.88
N PHE A 355 -8.14 4.37 -2.96
CA PHE A 355 -8.58 3.27 -2.12
C PHE A 355 -7.42 2.37 -1.70
N GLY A 356 -7.36 2.02 -0.42
CA GLY A 356 -6.38 1.06 0.09
C GLY A 356 -6.82 0.36 1.37
N TYR A 357 -6.39 -0.89 1.50
CA TYR A 357 -6.57 -1.65 2.74
C TYR A 357 -5.48 -1.33 3.77
N GLY A 358 -5.87 -1.22 5.04
CA GLY A 358 -5.00 -1.09 6.20
C GLY A 358 -4.40 -2.44 6.61
N PRO A 359 -3.19 -2.46 7.20
CA PRO A 359 -2.29 -1.33 7.47
C PRO A 359 -1.39 -0.99 6.27
N ARG A 360 -1.57 -1.64 5.10
CA ARG A 360 -0.70 -1.44 3.93
C ARG A 360 -0.65 0.03 3.52
N TYR A 361 -1.80 0.71 3.51
CA TYR A 361 -1.85 2.11 3.09
C TYR A 361 -1.07 3.06 4.01
N LEU A 362 -0.87 2.70 5.29
CA LEU A 362 -0.09 3.51 6.26
C LEU A 362 1.34 3.70 5.76
N HIS A 363 1.86 2.68 5.09
CA HIS A 363 3.16 2.63 4.45
C HIS A 363 3.05 2.79 2.94
N SER A 364 1.96 3.37 2.39
CA SER A 364 1.86 3.75 0.98
C SER A 364 1.47 5.21 0.82
N ILE A 365 0.23 5.54 1.14
CA ILE A 365 -0.36 6.85 0.89
C ILE A 365 -0.54 7.66 2.18
N GLY A 366 -0.31 7.06 3.35
CA GLY A 366 -0.44 7.71 4.65
C GLY A 366 0.41 8.97 4.82
N GLN A 367 1.61 9.02 4.21
CA GLN A 367 2.44 10.23 4.19
C GLN A 367 1.75 11.37 3.43
N LEU A 368 1.14 11.09 2.27
CA LEU A 368 0.42 12.09 1.48
C LEU A 368 -0.79 12.66 2.22
N TYR A 369 -1.55 11.84 2.93
CA TYR A 369 -2.70 12.32 3.69
C TYR A 369 -2.32 13.25 4.86
N LYS A 370 -1.07 13.20 5.33
CA LYS A 370 -0.59 14.00 6.48
C LYS A 370 0.26 15.19 6.07
N GLY A 371 1.17 14.96 5.13
CA GLY A 371 2.13 15.95 4.64
C GLY A 371 1.69 16.63 3.35
N GLY A 372 0.78 16.02 2.58
CA GLY A 372 0.35 16.52 1.28
C GLY A 372 -0.75 17.59 1.32
N PRO A 373 -1.40 17.84 0.17
CA PRO A 373 -2.46 18.84 0.06
C PRO A 373 -3.63 18.57 1.02
N ARG A 374 -4.17 19.63 1.63
CA ARG A 374 -5.25 19.59 2.63
C ARG A 374 -6.63 19.63 1.99
N ASN A 375 -6.87 18.74 1.05
CA ASN A 375 -8.10 18.65 0.27
C ASN A 375 -8.60 17.20 0.14
N ALA A 376 -8.19 16.32 1.06
CA ALA A 376 -8.74 14.98 1.17
C ALA A 376 -9.97 14.98 2.09
N VAL A 377 -11.04 14.35 1.64
CA VAL A 377 -12.11 13.86 2.51
C VAL A 377 -11.89 12.37 2.72
N VAL A 378 -11.49 12.00 3.93
CA VAL A 378 -11.11 10.64 4.30
C VAL A 378 -12.32 9.90 4.87
N LEU A 379 -12.72 8.82 4.20
CA LEU A 379 -13.65 7.83 4.74
C LEU A 379 -12.83 6.66 5.29
N GLY A 380 -12.76 6.57 6.62
CA GLY A 380 -11.96 5.60 7.33
C GLY A 380 -12.81 4.43 7.82
N PHE A 381 -12.82 3.33 7.09
CA PHE A 381 -13.62 2.15 7.40
C PHE A 381 -12.89 1.27 8.40
N VAL A 382 -13.48 1.08 9.57
CA VAL A 382 -13.05 0.12 10.57
C VAL A 382 -14.07 -0.98 10.70
N SER A 383 -13.56 -2.10 11.15
CA SER A 383 -14.32 -3.30 11.37
C SER A 383 -15.20 -3.20 12.59
N GLY A 384 -16.44 -3.68 12.49
CA GLY A 384 -17.35 -3.80 13.64
C GLY A 384 -16.87 -4.86 14.63
N LYS A 385 -17.15 -6.15 14.39
CA LYS A 385 -16.75 -7.22 15.31
C LYS A 385 -16.27 -8.50 14.64
N TYR A 386 -15.02 -8.90 14.92
CA TYR A 386 -14.47 -10.22 14.55
C TYR A 386 -14.09 -11.03 15.77
N ASP A 387 -13.83 -12.32 15.54
CA ASP A 387 -13.05 -13.12 16.47
C ASP A 387 -11.61 -12.63 16.43
N ASP A 388 -11.21 -12.02 17.54
CA ASP A 388 -9.88 -11.46 17.66
C ASP A 388 -8.81 -12.55 17.79
N LEU A 389 -7.59 -12.21 17.41
CA LEU A 389 -6.45 -13.12 17.38
C LEU A 389 -5.32 -12.57 18.23
N ALA A 390 -4.87 -13.34 19.21
CA ALA A 390 -3.74 -12.96 20.05
C ALA A 390 -2.45 -12.83 19.23
N VAL A 391 -1.62 -11.85 19.56
CA VAL A 391 -0.23 -11.78 19.07
C VAL A 391 0.65 -12.45 20.13
N PRO A 392 1.26 -13.62 19.87
CA PRO A 392 2.06 -14.31 20.88
C PRO A 392 3.18 -13.42 21.40
N GLY A 393 3.33 -13.36 22.73
CA GLY A 393 4.36 -12.54 23.38
C GLY A 393 4.06 -11.03 23.44
N ALA A 394 2.94 -10.55 22.91
CA ALA A 394 2.51 -9.16 23.05
C ALA A 394 1.39 -9.01 24.10
N SER A 395 1.20 -7.79 24.59
CA SER A 395 0.09 -7.41 25.48
C SER A 395 -1.21 -7.09 24.74
N TYR A 396 -1.20 -7.14 23.41
CA TYR A 396 -2.31 -6.77 22.54
C TYR A 396 -2.63 -7.90 21.55
N THR A 397 -3.83 -7.84 20.98
CA THR A 397 -4.29 -8.69 19.89
C THR A 397 -4.10 -8.02 18.52
N PHE A 398 -4.27 -8.77 17.43
CA PHE A 398 -4.27 -8.23 16.07
C PHE A 398 -5.44 -7.25 15.83
N GLY A 399 -6.61 -7.48 16.43
CA GLY A 399 -7.75 -6.58 16.36
C GLY A 399 -7.47 -5.25 17.05
N GLN A 400 -6.89 -5.31 18.26
CA GLN A 400 -6.44 -4.11 18.99
C GLN A 400 -5.34 -3.36 18.22
N LEU A 401 -4.37 -4.08 17.65
CA LEU A 401 -3.35 -3.46 16.78
C LEU A 401 -3.98 -2.77 15.58
N SER A 402 -4.90 -3.43 14.87
CA SER A 402 -5.59 -2.85 13.72
C SER A 402 -6.38 -1.59 14.09
N LEU A 403 -7.11 -1.62 15.21
CA LEU A 403 -7.92 -0.49 15.67
C LEU A 403 -7.04 0.68 16.13
N ALA A 404 -5.98 0.40 16.90
CA ALA A 404 -5.03 1.42 17.35
C ALA A 404 -4.29 2.09 16.18
N GLN A 405 -3.96 1.31 15.14
CA GLN A 405 -3.38 1.85 13.92
C GLN A 405 -4.36 2.74 13.15
N ALA A 406 -5.62 2.31 13.02
CA ALA A 406 -6.67 3.14 12.41
C ALA A 406 -6.88 4.45 13.16
N GLY A 407 -7.09 4.36 14.48
CA GLY A 407 -7.31 5.51 15.34
C GLY A 407 -6.14 6.50 15.34
N GLY A 408 -4.92 5.97 15.48
CA GLY A 408 -3.72 6.82 15.49
C GLY A 408 -3.51 7.55 14.18
N ASP A 409 -3.87 6.91 13.07
CA ASP A 409 -3.74 7.49 11.73
C ASP A 409 -4.81 8.53 11.43
N PHE A 410 -6.08 8.21 11.74
CA PHE A 410 -7.21 9.13 11.57
C PHE A 410 -7.05 10.40 12.42
N ALA A 411 -6.60 10.24 13.68
CA ALA A 411 -6.32 11.38 14.56
C ALA A 411 -5.26 12.30 13.95
N VAL A 412 -4.13 11.74 13.49
CA VAL A 412 -3.05 12.55 12.91
C VAL A 412 -3.49 13.23 11.60
N MET A 413 -4.28 12.56 10.75
CA MET A 413 -4.82 13.21 9.55
C MET A 413 -5.74 14.39 9.88
N ALA A 414 -6.62 14.23 10.87
CA ALA A 414 -7.49 15.31 11.34
C ALA A 414 -6.68 16.48 11.93
N GLU A 415 -5.67 16.18 12.76
CA GLU A 415 -4.73 17.19 13.31
C GLU A 415 -3.96 17.93 12.21
N ARG A 416 -3.68 17.26 11.08
CA ARG A 416 -3.04 17.86 9.90
C ARG A 416 -4.00 18.57 8.95
N GLY A 417 -5.29 18.62 9.30
CA GLY A 417 -6.30 19.44 8.64
C GLY A 417 -7.10 18.72 7.54
N GLN A 418 -7.03 17.38 7.45
CA GLN A 418 -7.94 16.64 6.58
C GLN A 418 -9.32 16.48 7.23
N LYS A 419 -10.37 16.37 6.42
CA LYS A 419 -11.71 15.99 6.91
C LYS A 419 -11.75 14.47 7.04
N VAL A 420 -11.76 13.95 8.26
CA VAL A 420 -11.74 12.50 8.51
C VAL A 420 -13.07 12.04 9.11
N MET A 421 -13.64 10.99 8.52
CA MET A 421 -14.90 10.37 8.94
C MET A 421 -14.68 8.87 9.16
N PRO A 422 -14.37 8.45 10.41
CA PRO A 422 -14.34 7.04 10.76
C PRO A 422 -15.74 6.43 10.64
N ILE A 423 -15.85 5.27 9.99
CA ILE A 423 -17.10 4.57 9.72
C ILE A 423 -16.91 3.13 10.16
N ARG A 424 -17.86 2.60 10.91
CA ARG A 424 -17.88 1.17 11.26
C ARG A 424 -18.72 0.43 10.24
N LEU A 425 -18.22 -0.71 9.76
CA LEU A 425 -18.99 -1.65 8.94
C LEU A 425 -19.03 -3.02 9.61
N GLY A 426 -20.16 -3.71 9.50
CA GLY A 426 -20.33 -5.04 10.10
C GLY A 426 -20.35 -5.01 11.64
N ASP A 427 -21.19 -4.16 12.21
CA ASP A 427 -21.42 -4.00 13.66
C ASP A 427 -21.87 -5.31 14.32
N SER A 428 -22.56 -6.16 13.57
CA SER A 428 -22.89 -7.53 13.99
C SER A 428 -22.18 -8.60 13.15
N ARG A 429 -21.92 -9.77 13.74
CA ARG A 429 -21.34 -10.94 13.04
C ARG A 429 -22.17 -11.42 11.84
N THR A 430 -23.42 -10.97 11.73
CA THR A 430 -24.36 -11.34 10.67
C THR A 430 -24.40 -10.32 9.52
N GLU A 431 -23.89 -9.12 9.74
CA GLU A 431 -23.83 -8.09 8.71
C GLU A 431 -22.75 -8.42 7.69
N ASN A 432 -23.05 -8.12 6.43
CA ASN A 432 -22.12 -8.26 5.33
C ASN A 432 -21.63 -6.85 4.95
N PRO A 433 -20.38 -6.48 5.29
CA PRO A 433 -19.84 -5.14 4.99
C PRO A 433 -19.93 -4.77 3.51
N SER A 434 -19.83 -5.76 2.60
CA SER A 434 -19.94 -5.50 1.16
C SER A 434 -21.38 -5.10 0.79
N ARG A 435 -22.38 -5.75 1.40
CA ARG A 435 -23.80 -5.46 1.13
C ARG A 435 -24.19 -4.11 1.72
N GLU A 436 -23.77 -3.83 2.95
CA GLU A 436 -23.98 -2.55 3.62
C GLU A 436 -23.43 -1.38 2.77
N LEU A 437 -22.21 -1.54 2.24
CA LEU A 437 -21.59 -0.53 1.38
C LEU A 437 -22.35 -0.33 0.06
N ILE A 438 -22.80 -1.41 -0.58
CA ILE A 438 -23.59 -1.36 -1.82
C ILE A 438 -24.92 -0.65 -1.58
N ASP A 439 -25.68 -1.09 -0.56
CA ASP A 439 -27.01 -0.55 -0.27
C ASP A 439 -26.93 0.96 0.06
N ALA A 440 -25.92 1.38 0.82
CA ALA A 440 -25.71 2.80 1.12
C ALA A 440 -25.26 3.61 -0.11
N THR A 441 -24.45 3.01 -0.99
CA THR A 441 -24.02 3.65 -2.25
C THR A 441 -25.24 3.89 -3.15
N GLU A 442 -26.08 2.88 -3.34
CA GLU A 442 -27.32 2.98 -4.13
C GLU A 442 -28.30 3.97 -3.51
N GLN A 443 -28.43 3.99 -2.19
CA GLN A 443 -29.32 4.92 -1.49
C GLN A 443 -28.94 6.40 -1.70
N VAL A 444 -27.64 6.71 -1.77
CA VAL A 444 -27.14 8.10 -1.81
C VAL A 444 -26.85 8.57 -3.24
N PHE A 445 -26.29 7.70 -4.09
CA PHE A 445 -25.85 8.06 -5.43
C PHE A 445 -26.65 7.41 -6.57
N GLY A 446 -27.54 6.46 -6.26
CA GLY A 446 -28.30 5.68 -7.24
C GLY A 446 -29.50 6.37 -7.87
#